data_AF-A0A8B9NF53-F1
#
_entry.id   AF-A0A8B9NF53-F1
#
_cell.length_a   1.000
_cell.length_b   1.000
_cell.length_c   1.000
_cell.angle_alpha   90.00
_cell.angle_beta   90.00
_cell.angle_gamma   90.00
#
_symmetry.space_group_name_H-M   'P 1'
#
loop_
_entity.id
_entity.type
_entity.pdbx_description
1 polymer ?
#
loop_
_entity_poly.entity_id
_entity_poly.type
_entity_poly.pdbx_seq_one_letter_code
_entity_poly.pdbx_strand_id
1 'polypeptide(L)'
;DTVVFACLGLLATLFVTAIFIMYRDTPVVKSSSRELCYIILAGICLGYLCTFCLIAKPQQIYCYLQRIGIGLSPAMSYSALVTKTNRIARILAGSKKKICTKKPRFMSACAQLVIAFILICIQLGIIVALFIMEPPDIMHDYPSIREVYLICNTTNLGVVTPLGYNGLLILSCTFYAFKTRNVPANFNEAKYIAFTMYTTCIIWLAFVPIYFGSNYKIITMCFSVSLSATVALGCMFVPKVYIILAKPERNCLYFASNHSSKTIGFLLVLHNQGGVMNKWHHEQPLSGI
;
A
#
# COMPACT_ATOMS: atom_id res chain seq x y z
N ASP A 1 0.04 26.66 5.43
CA ASP A 1 -0.82 25.48 5.67
C ASP A 1 -0.25 24.15 5.16
N THR A 2 0.11 24.04 3.88
CA THR A 2 0.63 22.78 3.29
C THR A 2 1.93 22.25 3.93
N VAL A 3 2.86 23.15 4.29
CA VAL A 3 4.12 22.77 4.96
C VAL A 3 3.86 22.18 6.35
N VAL A 4 2.98 22.81 7.14
CA VAL A 4 2.62 22.32 8.48
C VAL A 4 1.98 20.94 8.37
N PHE A 5 1.09 20.76 7.39
CA PHE A 5 0.47 19.47 7.11
C PHE A 5 1.50 18.39 6.74
N ALA A 6 2.48 18.72 5.90
CA ALA A 6 3.57 17.82 5.56
C ALA A 6 4.47 17.49 6.76
N CYS A 7 4.80 18.46 7.62
CA CYS A 7 5.56 18.24 8.85
C CYS A 7 4.83 17.28 9.80
N LEU A 8 3.54 17.50 10.05
CA LEU A 8 2.73 16.61 10.87
C LEU A 8 2.65 15.21 10.27
N GLY A 9 2.49 15.12 8.95
CA GLY A 9 2.50 13.86 8.20
C GLY A 9 3.82 13.10 8.34
N LEU A 10 4.96 13.79 8.23
CA LEU A 10 6.29 13.21 8.43
C LEU A 10 6.48 12.71 9.86
N LEU A 11 6.15 13.53 10.86
CA LEU A 11 6.23 13.13 12.27
C LEU A 11 5.38 11.89 12.55
N ALA A 12 4.14 11.86 12.06
CA ALA A 12 3.26 10.70 12.19
C ALA A 12 3.83 9.46 11.47
N THR A 13 4.40 9.63 10.27
CA THR A 13 5.00 8.52 9.51
C THR A 13 6.22 7.96 10.21
N LEU A 14 7.09 8.82 10.75
CA LEU A 14 8.25 8.42 11.53
C LEU A 14 7.85 7.71 12.83
N PHE A 15 6.85 8.22 13.54
CA PHE A 15 6.28 7.58 14.72
C PHE A 15 5.75 6.17 14.41
N VAL A 16 4.91 6.04 13.38
CA VAL A 16 4.38 4.74 12.95
C VAL A 16 5.52 3.79 12.56
N THR A 17 6.52 4.29 11.83
CA THR A 17 7.69 3.49 11.42
C THR A 17 8.49 3.01 12.63
N ALA A 18 8.73 3.88 13.61
CA ALA A 18 9.43 3.53 14.85
C ALA A 18 8.69 2.43 15.63
N ILE A 19 7.36 2.55 15.76
CA ILE A 19 6.52 1.51 16.38
C ILE A 19 6.62 0.18 15.61
N PHE A 20 6.56 0.21 14.27
CA PHE A 20 6.68 -1.01 13.45
C PHE A 20 8.07 -1.67 13.53
N ILE A 21 9.12 -0.90 13.82
CA ILE A 21 10.48 -1.42 14.04
C ILE A 21 10.60 -1.99 15.46
N MET A 22 10.17 -1.25 16.48
CA MET A 22 10.25 -1.65 17.89
C MET A 22 9.41 -2.90 18.18
N TYR A 23 8.20 -2.96 17.64
CA TYR A 23 7.26 -4.07 17.83
C TYR A 23 7.26 -5.06 16.66
N ARG A 24 8.39 -5.18 15.96
CA ARG A 24 8.55 -6.01 14.74
C ARG A 24 8.22 -7.49 14.94
N ASP A 25 8.37 -8.00 16.16
CA ASP A 25 8.12 -9.40 16.50
C ASP A 25 6.69 -9.68 16.97
N THR A 26 5.87 -8.64 17.09
CA THR A 26 4.47 -8.82 17.47
C THR A 26 3.67 -9.57 16.39
N PRO A 27 2.71 -10.43 16.77
CA PRO A 27 1.88 -11.18 15.82
C PRO A 27 1.15 -10.31 14.78
N VAL A 28 0.68 -9.12 15.17
CA VAL A 28 0.05 -8.15 14.25
C VAL A 28 1.02 -7.69 13.15
N VAL A 29 2.27 -7.37 13.49
CA VAL A 29 3.27 -6.93 12.50
C VAL A 29 3.80 -8.10 11.69
N LYS A 30 4.07 -9.25 12.33
CA LYS A 30 4.61 -10.46 11.71
C LYS A 30 3.64 -11.16 10.75
N SER A 31 2.33 -11.08 11.02
CA SER A 31 1.30 -11.60 10.12
C SER A 31 1.06 -10.71 8.90
N SER A 32 1.40 -9.41 9.01
CA SER A 32 1.45 -8.51 7.87
C SER A 32 2.75 -8.70 7.08
N SER A 33 2.72 -8.51 5.76
CA SER A 33 3.94 -8.50 4.95
C SER A 33 4.80 -7.28 5.33
N ARG A 34 5.72 -7.44 6.31
CA ARG A 34 6.54 -6.36 6.90
C ARG A 34 7.27 -5.53 5.85
N GLU A 35 7.96 -6.22 4.94
CA GLU A 35 8.74 -5.58 3.87
C GLU A 35 7.88 -4.68 2.98
N LEU A 36 6.67 -5.13 2.59
CA LEU A 36 5.74 -4.30 1.82
C LEU A 36 5.23 -3.10 2.64
N CYS A 37 5.04 -3.26 3.95
CA CYS A 37 4.63 -2.16 4.81
C CYS A 37 5.72 -1.08 4.90
N TYR A 38 6.99 -1.47 4.94
CA TYR A 38 8.11 -0.52 4.89
C TYR A 38 8.19 0.21 3.55
N ILE A 39 7.95 -0.47 2.42
CA ILE A 39 7.89 0.20 1.11
C ILE A 39 6.75 1.22 1.06
N ILE A 40 5.57 0.88 1.61
CA ILE A 40 4.44 1.82 1.69
C ILE A 40 4.79 3.03 2.58
N LEU A 41 5.38 2.81 3.76
CA LEU A 41 5.79 3.89 4.66
C LEU A 41 6.86 4.79 4.03
N ALA A 42 7.81 4.21 3.29
CA ALA A 42 8.80 4.97 2.54
C ALA A 42 8.17 5.82 1.43
N GLY A 43 7.20 5.26 0.69
CA GLY A 43 6.42 6.01 -0.31
C GLY A 43 5.63 7.16 0.31
N ILE A 44 4.96 6.94 1.45
CA ILE A 44 4.25 7.97 2.22
C ILE A 44 5.21 9.07 2.69
N CYS A 45 6.35 8.69 3.26
CA CYS A 45 7.39 9.63 3.70
C CYS A 45 7.88 10.49 2.53
N LEU A 46 8.22 9.86 1.41
CA LEU A 46 8.63 10.58 0.20
C LEU A 46 7.51 11.52 -0.29
N GLY A 47 6.24 11.12 -0.18
CA GLY A 47 5.09 11.94 -0.56
C GLY A 47 5.00 13.24 0.22
N TYR A 48 5.25 13.22 1.53
CA TYR A 48 5.34 14.44 2.33
C TYR A 48 6.62 15.24 2.05
N LEU A 49 7.75 14.57 1.77
CA LEU A 49 9.00 15.25 1.37
C LEU A 49 8.85 16.00 0.04
N CYS A 50 8.04 15.48 -0.89
CA CYS A 50 7.74 16.14 -2.16
C CYS A 50 7.13 17.53 -1.96
N THR A 51 6.33 17.74 -0.91
CA THR A 51 5.74 19.05 -0.60
C THR A 51 6.81 20.11 -0.34
N PHE A 52 7.93 19.76 0.31
CA PHE A 52 9.05 20.69 0.49
C PHE A 52 9.76 20.97 -0.83
N CYS A 53 9.95 19.95 -1.68
CA CYS A 53 10.56 20.13 -3.00
C CYS A 53 9.71 21.01 -3.92
N LEU A 54 8.38 20.93 -3.80
CA LEU A 54 7.41 21.70 -4.59
C LEU A 54 7.31 23.17 -4.17
N ILE A 55 7.52 23.46 -2.88
CA ILE A 55 7.43 24.83 -2.32
C ILE A 55 8.80 25.53 -2.35
N ALA A 56 9.89 24.77 -2.41
CA ALA A 56 11.23 25.31 -2.55
C ALA A 56 11.35 26.19 -3.81
N LYS A 57 12.17 27.24 -3.73
CA LYS A 57 12.48 28.07 -4.89
C LYS A 57 13.01 27.17 -6.02
N PRO A 58 12.44 27.24 -7.24
CA PRO A 58 12.83 26.36 -8.32
C PRO A 58 14.32 26.51 -8.61
N GLN A 59 15.04 25.42 -8.42
CA GLN A 59 16.40 25.20 -8.88
C GLN A 59 16.40 23.92 -9.68
N GLN A 60 17.43 23.75 -10.51
CA GLN A 60 17.54 22.60 -11.40
C GLN A 60 17.32 21.29 -10.65
N ILE A 61 18.00 21.10 -9.51
CA ILE A 61 17.89 19.89 -8.68
C ILE A 61 16.47 19.67 -8.14
N TYR A 62 15.76 20.73 -7.74
CA TYR A 62 14.39 20.63 -7.24
C TYR A 62 13.42 20.24 -8.34
N CYS A 63 13.62 20.68 -9.59
CA CYS A 63 12.78 20.26 -10.71
C CYS A 63 12.91 18.75 -11.00
N TYR A 64 14.12 18.19 -10.90
CA TYR A 64 14.32 16.74 -10.95
C TYR A 64 13.63 16.03 -9.78
N LEU A 65 13.87 16.50 -8.56
CA LEU A 65 13.28 15.90 -7.35
C LEU A 65 11.76 15.96 -7.33
N GLN A 66 11.15 17.03 -7.84
CA GLN A 66 9.70 17.15 -7.97
C GLN A 66 9.13 16.07 -8.91
N ARG A 67 9.70 15.93 -10.12
CA ARG A 67 9.22 14.93 -11.10
C ARG A 67 9.44 13.50 -10.61
N ILE A 68 10.59 13.20 -10.01
CA ILE A 68 10.85 11.89 -9.37
C ILE A 68 9.87 11.66 -8.24
N GLY A 69 9.78 12.59 -7.30
CA GLY A 69 9.01 12.45 -6.08
C GLY A 69 7.52 12.28 -6.34
N ILE A 70 6.94 13.15 -7.17
CA ILE A 70 5.51 13.10 -7.54
C ILE A 70 5.13 11.78 -8.22
N GLY A 71 5.99 11.31 -9.13
CA GLY A 71 5.72 10.07 -9.86
C GLY A 71 5.96 8.83 -9.01
N LEU A 72 7.08 8.79 -8.29
CA LEU A 72 7.61 7.59 -7.63
C LEU A 72 7.00 7.34 -6.26
N SER A 73 6.70 8.37 -5.45
CA SER A 73 6.11 8.19 -4.11
C SER A 73 4.77 7.42 -4.14
N PRO A 74 3.78 7.81 -4.97
CA PRO A 74 2.54 7.05 -5.10
C PRO A 74 2.79 5.66 -5.70
N ALA A 75 3.71 5.54 -6.67
CA ALA A 75 4.04 4.26 -7.29
C ALA A 75 4.63 3.26 -6.28
N MET A 76 5.50 3.70 -5.36
CA MET A 76 6.01 2.86 -4.27
C MET A 76 4.87 2.33 -3.40
N SER A 77 3.99 3.23 -2.96
CA SER A 77 2.88 2.91 -2.07
C SER A 77 1.89 1.94 -2.74
N TYR A 78 1.44 2.25 -3.95
CA TYR A 78 0.44 1.45 -4.65
C TYR A 78 1.01 0.17 -5.26
N SER A 79 2.27 0.11 -5.66
CA SER A 79 2.91 -1.14 -6.11
C SER A 79 3.02 -2.16 -4.99
N ALA A 80 3.39 -1.71 -3.78
CA ALA A 80 3.38 -2.57 -2.61
C ALA A 80 1.95 -2.97 -2.20
N LEU A 81 0.99 -2.04 -2.29
CA LEU A 81 -0.41 -2.31 -1.95
C LEU A 81 -1.11 -3.25 -2.93
N VAL A 82 -0.87 -3.13 -4.24
CA VAL A 82 -1.43 -4.06 -5.25
C VAL A 82 -0.86 -5.45 -5.03
N THR A 83 0.44 -5.56 -4.74
CA THR A 83 1.10 -6.84 -4.45
C THR A 83 0.49 -7.47 -3.19
N LYS A 84 0.23 -6.66 -2.17
CA LYS A 84 -0.40 -7.10 -0.92
C LYS A 84 -1.84 -7.57 -1.13
N THR A 85 -2.66 -6.80 -1.83
CA THR A 85 -4.07 -7.12 -2.09
C THR A 85 -4.22 -8.30 -3.07
N ASN A 86 -3.39 -8.39 -4.10
CA ASN A 86 -3.33 -9.53 -5.01
C ASN A 86 -3.01 -10.84 -4.25
N ARG A 87 -2.06 -10.82 -3.31
CA ARG A 87 -1.77 -11.97 -2.46
C ARG A 87 -2.99 -12.41 -1.64
N ILE A 88 -3.69 -11.46 -1.01
CA ILE A 88 -4.92 -11.75 -0.25
C ILE A 88 -6.00 -12.34 -1.16
N ALA A 89 -6.18 -11.78 -2.37
CA ALA A 89 -7.14 -12.28 -3.34
C ALA A 89 -6.83 -13.72 -3.79
N ARG A 90 -5.54 -14.07 -3.98
CA ARG A 90 -5.12 -15.44 -4.32
C ARG A 90 -5.38 -16.43 -3.19
N ILE A 91 -5.13 -16.04 -1.93
CA ILE A 91 -5.45 -16.87 -0.76
C ILE A 91 -6.96 -17.14 -0.69
N LEU A 92 -7.78 -16.11 -0.89
CA LEU A 92 -9.23 -16.25 -0.91
C LEU A 92 -9.73 -17.17 -2.03
N ALA A 93 -9.18 -17.02 -3.24
CA ALA A 93 -9.53 -17.87 -4.37
C ALA A 93 -9.13 -19.33 -4.16
N GLY A 94 -7.98 -19.57 -3.53
CA GLY A 94 -7.52 -20.91 -3.13
C GLY A 94 -8.43 -21.55 -2.08
N SER A 95 -8.88 -20.77 -1.08
CA SER A 95 -9.79 -21.26 -0.03
C SER A 95 -11.19 -21.63 -0.56
N LYS A 96 -11.66 -21.01 -1.64
CA LYS A 96 -12.97 -21.32 -2.25
C LYS A 96 -12.94 -22.54 -3.16
N LYS A 97 -11.79 -22.87 -3.75
CA LYS A 97 -11.62 -24.09 -4.54
C LYS A 97 -11.27 -25.23 -3.58
N LYS A 98 -12.25 -26.09 -3.24
CA LYS A 98 -12.13 -27.26 -2.35
C LYS A 98 -11.04 -28.31 -2.72
N ILE A 99 -10.25 -28.09 -3.77
CA ILE A 99 -9.22 -29.02 -4.27
C ILE A 99 -7.93 -28.23 -4.53
N CYS A 100 -6.98 -28.29 -3.61
CA CYS A 100 -5.64 -27.72 -3.76
C CYS A 100 -4.68 -28.76 -4.38
N THR A 101 -4.69 -28.91 -5.71
CA THR A 101 -3.69 -29.75 -6.43
C THR A 101 -2.48 -28.97 -6.95
N LYS A 102 -2.43 -27.64 -6.78
CA LYS A 102 -1.24 -26.81 -7.10
C LYS A 102 -0.82 -25.96 -5.91
N LYS A 103 0.40 -26.18 -5.40
CA LYS A 103 1.07 -25.25 -4.46
C LYS A 103 0.96 -23.83 -5.03
N PRO A 104 0.39 -22.86 -4.29
CA PRO A 104 0.26 -21.50 -4.79
C PRO A 104 1.66 -20.90 -5.04
N ARG A 105 2.03 -20.77 -6.32
CA ARG A 105 3.29 -20.14 -6.75
C ARG A 105 3.26 -18.65 -6.39
N PHE A 106 4.41 -18.08 -6.00
CA PHE A 106 4.59 -16.67 -5.60
C PHE A 106 3.88 -16.22 -4.30
N MET A 107 3.77 -17.11 -3.31
CA MET A 107 3.33 -16.75 -1.95
C MET A 107 4.49 -16.33 -1.02
N SER A 108 5.74 -16.54 -1.44
CA SER A 108 6.92 -16.18 -0.65
C SER A 108 7.11 -14.67 -0.56
N ALA A 109 7.59 -14.18 0.59
CA ALA A 109 7.89 -12.77 0.82
C ALA A 109 8.85 -12.20 -0.24
N CYS A 110 9.84 -12.98 -0.66
CA CYS A 110 10.79 -12.57 -1.71
C CYS A 110 10.09 -12.33 -3.04
N ALA A 111 9.14 -13.18 -3.42
CA ALA A 111 8.37 -13.01 -4.65
C ALA A 111 7.50 -11.74 -4.61
N GLN A 112 6.96 -11.40 -3.44
CA GLN A 112 6.20 -10.15 -3.27
C GLN A 112 7.10 -8.94 -3.48
N LEU A 113 8.30 -8.95 -2.90
CA LEU A 113 9.25 -7.85 -3.07
C LEU A 113 9.67 -7.67 -4.52
N VAL A 114 9.97 -8.77 -5.22
CA VAL A 114 10.32 -8.72 -6.64
C VAL A 114 9.19 -8.13 -7.48
N ILE A 115 7.93 -8.53 -7.24
CA ILE A 115 6.78 -7.96 -7.97
C ILE A 115 6.64 -6.46 -7.68
N ALA A 116 6.69 -6.06 -6.42
CA ALA A 116 6.58 -4.64 -6.05
C ALA A 116 7.73 -3.83 -6.66
N PHE A 117 8.96 -4.35 -6.65
CA PHE A 117 10.12 -3.71 -7.23
C PHE A 117 9.99 -3.54 -8.74
N ILE A 118 9.56 -4.58 -9.48
CA ILE A 118 9.33 -4.48 -10.92
C ILE A 118 8.33 -3.37 -11.26
N LEU A 119 7.21 -3.28 -10.52
CA LEU A 119 6.21 -2.24 -10.73
C LEU A 119 6.78 -0.83 -10.46
N ILE A 120 7.59 -0.67 -9.40
CA ILE A 120 8.27 0.59 -9.11
C ILE A 120 9.27 0.95 -10.22
N CYS A 121 10.04 -0.02 -10.71
CA CYS A 121 11.00 0.17 -11.80
C CYS A 121 10.32 0.58 -13.11
N ILE A 122 9.11 0.10 -13.40
CA ILE A 122 8.35 0.56 -14.57
C ILE A 122 8.07 2.06 -14.46
N GLN A 123 7.61 2.54 -13.31
CA GLN A 123 7.41 3.98 -13.10
C GLN A 123 8.71 4.77 -13.20
N LEU A 124 9.80 4.24 -12.62
CA LEU A 124 11.11 4.87 -12.73
C LEU A 124 11.56 4.98 -14.19
N GLY A 125 11.37 3.92 -14.99
CA GLY A 125 11.65 3.91 -16.42
C GLY A 125 10.83 4.96 -17.19
N ILE A 126 9.56 5.13 -16.86
CA ILE A 126 8.70 6.19 -17.42
C ILE A 126 9.28 7.57 -17.11
N ILE A 127 9.65 7.83 -15.85
CA ILE A 127 10.22 9.12 -15.42
C ILE A 127 11.56 9.38 -16.12
N VAL A 128 12.44 8.39 -16.21
CA VAL A 128 13.75 8.51 -16.88
C VAL A 128 13.58 8.75 -18.38
N ALA A 129 12.66 8.05 -19.04
CA ALA A 129 12.36 8.29 -20.46
C ALA A 129 11.88 9.73 -20.69
N LEU A 130 11.01 10.24 -19.81
CA LEU A 130 10.55 11.62 -19.85
C LEU A 130 11.66 12.64 -19.58
N PHE A 131 12.68 12.32 -18.79
CA PHE A 131 13.86 13.18 -18.62
C PHE A 131 14.72 13.28 -19.87
N ILE A 132 14.81 12.19 -20.64
CA ILE A 132 15.55 12.19 -21.91
C ILE A 132 14.80 13.00 -22.97
N MET A 133 13.47 12.89 -23.02
CA MET A 133 12.63 13.60 -23.98
C MET A 133 12.44 15.09 -23.63
N GLU A 134 12.23 15.38 -22.36
CA GLU A 134 11.92 16.71 -21.83
C GLU A 134 12.79 16.96 -20.59
N PRO A 135 14.06 17.36 -20.77
CA PRO A 135 14.96 17.61 -19.64
C PRO A 135 14.34 18.68 -18.73
N PRO A 136 14.24 18.41 -17.42
CA PRO A 136 13.75 19.39 -16.46
C PRO A 136 14.61 20.65 -16.53
N ASP A 137 13.97 21.79 -16.70
CA ASP A 137 14.63 23.11 -16.69
C ASP A 137 13.74 24.13 -15.98
N ILE A 138 14.33 25.26 -15.62
CA ILE A 138 13.66 26.38 -14.96
C ILE A 138 13.16 27.35 -16.02
N MET A 139 11.89 27.72 -15.96
CA MET A 139 11.30 28.73 -16.86
C MET A 139 10.53 29.80 -16.09
N HIS A 140 10.41 30.97 -16.70
CA HIS A 140 9.58 32.05 -16.19
C HIS A 140 8.20 31.94 -16.82
N ASP A 141 7.18 31.83 -15.99
CA ASP A 141 5.77 31.85 -16.38
C ASP A 141 5.19 33.24 -16.15
N TYR A 142 4.46 33.72 -17.16
CA TYR A 142 3.90 35.07 -17.20
C TYR A 142 2.37 34.97 -17.35
N PRO A 143 1.63 34.57 -16.30
CA PRO A 143 0.17 34.42 -16.38
C PRO A 143 -0.55 35.77 -16.50
N SER A 144 0.11 36.88 -16.15
CA SER A 144 -0.39 38.25 -16.25
C SER A 144 0.78 39.21 -16.50
N ILE A 145 0.49 40.40 -17.05
CA ILE A 145 1.49 41.46 -17.31
C ILE A 145 2.21 41.89 -16.01
N ARG A 146 1.59 41.69 -14.85
CA ARG A 146 2.11 42.12 -13.53
C ARG A 146 2.71 40.99 -12.68
N GLU A 147 2.61 39.74 -13.12
CA GLU A 147 3.01 38.58 -12.32
C GLU A 147 4.02 37.72 -13.09
N VAL A 148 5.15 37.43 -12.45
CA VAL A 148 6.19 36.55 -12.99
C VAL A 148 6.47 35.46 -11.97
N TYR A 149 6.22 34.21 -12.33
CA TYR A 149 6.50 33.05 -11.49
C TYR A 149 7.66 32.27 -12.06
N LEU A 150 8.59 31.85 -11.21
CA LEU A 150 9.62 30.90 -11.59
C LEU A 150 9.04 29.49 -11.39
N ILE A 151 8.99 28.67 -12.44
CA ILE A 151 8.44 27.31 -12.40
C ILE A 151 9.34 26.32 -13.14
N CYS A 152 9.16 25.03 -12.88
CA CYS A 152 9.81 23.97 -13.67
C CYS A 152 9.06 23.77 -14.99
N ASN A 153 9.76 23.46 -16.10
CA ASN A 153 9.18 23.28 -17.45
C ASN A 153 8.31 22.01 -17.63
N THR A 154 7.57 21.60 -16.61
CA THR A 154 6.82 20.35 -16.65
C THR A 154 5.62 20.46 -17.58
N THR A 155 5.67 19.75 -18.70
CA THR A 155 4.58 19.69 -19.67
C THR A 155 3.40 18.89 -19.13
N ASN A 156 2.24 19.02 -19.78
CA ASN A 156 1.08 18.18 -19.48
C ASN A 156 1.43 16.69 -19.64
N LEU A 157 2.25 16.33 -20.65
CA LEU A 157 2.72 14.96 -20.84
C LEU A 157 3.56 14.48 -19.65
N GLY A 158 4.46 15.34 -19.16
CA GLY A 158 5.30 15.09 -17.99
C GLY A 158 4.54 14.82 -16.69
N VAL A 159 3.30 15.31 -16.57
CA VAL A 159 2.40 15.04 -15.43
C VAL A 159 1.48 13.85 -15.72
N VAL A 160 0.79 13.85 -16.87
CA VAL A 160 -0.25 12.87 -17.21
C VAL A 160 0.31 11.46 -17.35
N THR A 161 1.52 11.31 -17.89
CA THR A 161 2.12 9.98 -18.12
C THR A 161 2.39 9.24 -16.81
N PRO A 162 3.17 9.78 -15.85
CA PRO A 162 3.38 9.12 -14.56
C PRO A 162 2.09 9.05 -13.73
N LEU A 163 1.18 10.02 -13.87
CA LEU A 163 -0.13 9.99 -13.23
C LEU A 163 -1.00 8.85 -13.76
N GLY A 164 -0.99 8.60 -15.06
CA GLY A 164 -1.74 7.53 -15.71
C GLY A 164 -1.30 6.15 -15.23
N TYR A 165 0.01 5.93 -15.12
CA TYR A 165 0.55 4.70 -14.53
C TYR A 165 0.12 4.52 -13.06
N ASN A 166 0.23 5.57 -12.25
CA ASN A 166 -0.27 5.56 -10.88
C ASN A 166 -1.78 5.29 -10.82
N GLY A 167 -2.56 5.85 -11.74
CA GLY A 167 -3.99 5.56 -11.91
C GLY A 167 -4.26 4.09 -12.19
N LEU A 168 -3.49 3.44 -13.06
CA LEU A 168 -3.60 2.00 -13.32
C LEU A 168 -3.27 1.16 -12.09
N LEU A 169 -2.25 1.54 -11.31
CA LEU A 169 -1.94 0.89 -10.03
C LEU A 169 -3.09 1.05 -9.03
N ILE A 170 -3.67 2.25 -8.91
CA ILE A 170 -4.81 2.54 -8.04
C ILE A 170 -6.02 1.69 -8.44
N LEU A 171 -6.39 1.68 -9.73
CA LEU A 171 -7.52 0.88 -10.23
C LEU A 171 -7.32 -0.61 -9.95
N SER A 172 -6.11 -1.11 -10.20
CA SER A 172 -5.74 -2.51 -9.91
C SER A 172 -5.85 -2.81 -8.41
N CYS A 173 -5.32 -1.94 -7.54
CA CYS A 173 -5.45 -2.04 -6.10
C CYS A 173 -6.93 -2.06 -5.67
N THR A 174 -7.75 -1.15 -6.19
CA THR A 174 -9.17 -1.03 -5.85
C THR A 174 -9.94 -2.30 -6.25
N PHE A 175 -9.65 -2.84 -7.44
CA PHE A 175 -10.26 -4.09 -7.89
C PHE A 175 -9.97 -5.26 -6.94
N TYR A 176 -8.71 -5.44 -6.55
CA TYR A 176 -8.34 -6.51 -5.60
C TYR A 176 -8.88 -6.24 -4.20
N ALA A 177 -8.82 -5.00 -3.72
CA ALA A 177 -9.35 -4.61 -2.42
C ALA A 177 -10.85 -4.89 -2.33
N PHE A 178 -11.63 -4.53 -3.35
CA PHE A 178 -13.06 -4.81 -3.45
C PHE A 178 -13.34 -6.32 -3.36
N LYS A 179 -12.61 -7.16 -4.10
CA LYS A 179 -12.76 -8.62 -4.05
C LYS A 179 -12.50 -9.20 -2.65
N THR A 180 -11.63 -8.56 -1.87
CA THR A 180 -11.21 -9.05 -0.55
C THR A 180 -11.95 -8.39 0.62
N ARG A 181 -12.83 -7.40 0.37
CA ARG A 181 -13.44 -6.57 1.42
C ARG A 181 -14.25 -7.34 2.47
N ASN A 182 -14.81 -8.49 2.09
CA ASN A 182 -15.65 -9.33 2.96
C ASN A 182 -14.84 -10.42 3.68
N VAL A 183 -13.51 -10.45 3.55
CA VAL A 183 -12.67 -11.45 4.20
C VAL A 183 -12.36 -10.99 5.63
N PRO A 184 -12.77 -11.71 6.68
CA PRO A 184 -12.51 -11.34 8.08
C PRO A 184 -11.04 -11.60 8.52
N ALA A 185 -10.09 -11.63 7.59
CA ALA A 185 -8.68 -11.88 7.90
C ALA A 185 -8.04 -10.67 8.61
N ASN A 186 -7.24 -10.93 9.63
CA ASN A 186 -6.39 -9.95 10.35
C ASN A 186 -7.16 -8.68 10.79
N PHE A 187 -8.11 -8.78 11.71
CA PHE A 187 -8.76 -7.60 12.31
C PHE A 187 -9.47 -6.67 11.30
N ASN A 188 -10.11 -7.24 10.28
CA ASN A 188 -10.75 -6.48 9.19
C ASN A 188 -9.77 -5.60 8.39
N GLU A 189 -8.48 -5.95 8.33
CA GLU A 189 -7.46 -5.23 7.54
C GLU A 189 -7.91 -4.98 6.10
N ALA A 190 -8.58 -5.95 5.46
CA ALA A 190 -9.09 -5.81 4.11
C ALA A 190 -10.15 -4.70 3.96
N LYS A 191 -10.96 -4.44 4.99
CA LYS A 191 -11.97 -3.37 4.99
C LYS A 191 -11.29 -1.99 5.03
N TYR A 192 -10.28 -1.84 5.88
CA TYR A 192 -9.48 -0.61 5.95
C TYR A 192 -8.74 -0.33 4.64
N ILE A 193 -8.17 -1.36 4.00
CA ILE A 193 -7.55 -1.22 2.68
C ILE A 193 -8.58 -0.82 1.62
N ALA A 194 -9.76 -1.44 1.58
CA ALA A 194 -10.80 -1.08 0.62
C ALA A 194 -11.25 0.38 0.80
N PHE A 195 -11.46 0.83 2.04
CA PHE A 195 -11.79 2.23 2.32
C PHE A 195 -10.68 3.18 1.85
N THR A 196 -9.42 2.88 2.17
CA THR A 196 -8.24 3.63 1.70
C THR A 196 -8.26 3.79 0.18
N MET A 197 -8.52 2.70 -0.54
CA MET A 197 -8.52 2.70 -2.00
C MET A 197 -9.67 3.51 -2.58
N TYR A 198 -10.89 3.44 -2.01
CA TYR A 198 -12.02 4.24 -2.49
C TYR A 198 -11.77 5.73 -2.30
N THR A 199 -11.31 6.14 -1.12
CA THR A 199 -10.98 7.54 -0.86
C THR A 199 -9.84 8.01 -1.78
N THR A 200 -8.84 7.17 -2.01
CA THR A 200 -7.76 7.45 -2.96
C THR A 200 -8.29 7.68 -4.39
N CYS A 201 -9.17 6.82 -4.88
CA CYS A 201 -9.80 7.01 -6.20
C CYS A 201 -10.51 8.36 -6.28
N ILE A 202 -11.28 8.74 -5.26
CA ILE A 202 -11.99 10.03 -5.24
C ILE A 202 -11.01 11.20 -5.28
N ILE A 203 -9.93 11.17 -4.49
CA ILE A 203 -8.90 12.22 -4.46
C ILE A 203 -8.28 12.40 -5.86
N TRP A 204 -7.86 11.31 -6.50
CA TRP A 204 -7.18 11.39 -7.80
C TRP A 204 -8.14 11.72 -8.95
N LEU A 205 -9.40 11.29 -8.89
CA LEU A 205 -10.42 11.70 -9.85
C LEU A 205 -10.74 13.20 -9.73
N ALA A 206 -10.82 13.74 -8.51
CA ALA A 206 -11.01 15.17 -8.28
C ALA A 206 -9.77 16.00 -8.64
N PHE A 207 -8.56 15.44 -8.46
CA PHE A 207 -7.31 16.10 -8.81
C PHE A 207 -7.25 16.50 -10.29
N VAL A 208 -7.69 15.64 -11.22
CA VAL A 208 -7.59 15.90 -12.66
C VAL A 208 -8.27 17.23 -13.07
N PRO A 209 -9.57 17.46 -12.84
CA PRO A 209 -10.22 18.71 -13.23
C PRO A 209 -9.68 19.93 -12.44
N ILE A 210 -9.34 19.76 -11.15
CA ILE A 210 -8.83 20.87 -10.33
C ILE A 210 -7.43 21.29 -10.80
N TYR A 211 -6.57 20.34 -11.16
CA TYR A 211 -5.21 20.61 -11.61
C TYR A 211 -5.18 21.30 -12.98
N PHE A 212 -5.99 20.84 -13.93
CA PHE A 212 -6.03 21.42 -15.27
C PHE A 212 -6.88 22.69 -15.36
N GLY A 213 -7.85 22.88 -14.45
CA GLY A 213 -8.72 24.06 -14.41
C GLY A 213 -8.26 25.19 -13.49
N SER A 214 -7.14 25.05 -12.78
CA SER A 214 -6.65 26.03 -11.79
C SER A 214 -5.26 26.56 -12.15
N ASN A 215 -5.01 27.83 -11.78
CA ASN A 215 -3.68 28.43 -11.83
C ASN A 215 -2.79 28.02 -10.63
N TYR A 216 -3.38 27.43 -9.58
CA TYR A 216 -2.66 27.03 -8.36
C TYR A 216 -2.16 25.58 -8.39
N LYS A 217 -1.56 25.16 -9.52
CA LYS A 217 -1.17 23.76 -9.81
C LYS A 217 -0.27 23.14 -8.74
N ILE A 218 0.72 23.89 -8.26
CA ILE A 218 1.68 23.43 -7.23
C ILE A 218 0.95 23.14 -5.91
N ILE A 219 0.06 24.03 -5.48
CA ILE A 219 -0.70 23.88 -4.23
C ILE A 219 -1.65 22.68 -4.33
N THR A 220 -2.38 22.57 -5.44
CA THR A 220 -3.26 21.43 -5.72
C THR A 220 -2.48 20.11 -5.66
N MET A 221 -1.32 20.04 -6.31
CA MET A 221 -0.45 18.85 -6.29
C MET A 221 0.01 18.51 -4.87
N CYS A 222 0.51 19.50 -4.11
CA CYS A 222 0.94 19.32 -2.73
C CYS A 222 -0.19 18.76 -1.85
N PHE A 223 -1.38 19.35 -1.96
CA PHE A 223 -2.52 18.95 -1.16
C PHE A 223 -3.01 17.55 -1.52
N SER A 224 -3.14 17.23 -2.81
CA SER A 224 -3.57 15.90 -3.25
C SER A 224 -2.60 14.78 -2.86
N VAL A 225 -1.29 14.99 -3.03
CA VAL A 225 -0.27 14.01 -2.62
C VAL A 225 -0.30 13.82 -1.10
N SER A 226 -0.29 14.92 -0.34
CA SER A 226 -0.27 14.84 1.12
C SER A 226 -1.55 14.20 1.66
N LEU A 227 -2.72 14.57 1.13
CA LEU A 227 -4.01 14.00 1.52
C LEU A 227 -4.07 12.49 1.22
N SER A 228 -3.59 12.08 0.05
CA SER A 228 -3.52 10.66 -0.31
C SER A 228 -2.58 9.87 0.62
N ALA A 229 -1.42 10.45 0.95
CA ALA A 229 -0.48 9.89 1.92
C ALA A 229 -1.10 9.78 3.33
N THR A 230 -1.84 10.79 3.77
CA THR A 230 -2.56 10.80 5.05
C THR A 230 -3.66 9.74 5.10
N VAL A 231 -4.42 9.58 4.02
CA VAL A 231 -5.46 8.54 3.92
C VAL A 231 -4.84 7.15 4.04
N ALA A 232 -3.73 6.89 3.34
CA ALA A 232 -3.01 5.62 3.44
C ALA A 232 -2.46 5.37 4.86
N LEU A 233 -1.80 6.37 5.46
CA LEU A 233 -1.24 6.28 6.81
C LEU A 233 -2.35 6.05 7.85
N GLY A 234 -3.37 6.92 7.84
CA GLY A 234 -4.48 6.95 8.77
C GLY A 234 -5.33 5.68 8.72
N CYS A 235 -5.73 5.26 7.53
CA CYS A 235 -6.66 4.14 7.40
C CYS A 235 -5.96 2.79 7.58
N MET A 236 -4.72 2.63 7.12
CA MET A 236 -4.06 1.32 7.13
C MET A 236 -3.17 1.07 8.35
N PHE A 237 -2.52 2.10 8.89
CA PHE A 237 -1.50 1.93 9.92
C PHE A 237 -1.98 2.33 11.31
N VAL A 238 -2.80 3.38 11.45
CA VAL A 238 -3.31 3.80 12.77
C VAL A 238 -4.09 2.68 13.48
N PRO A 239 -4.98 1.89 12.83
CA PRO A 239 -5.63 0.78 13.50
C PRO A 239 -4.66 -0.28 14.02
N LYS A 240 -3.54 -0.49 13.32
CA LYS A 240 -2.50 -1.45 13.73
C LYS A 240 -1.70 -0.94 14.92
N VAL A 241 -1.28 0.33 14.87
CA VAL A 241 -0.57 0.98 15.98
C VAL A 241 -1.45 1.02 17.23
N TYR A 242 -2.75 1.33 17.07
CA TYR A 242 -3.72 1.29 18.16
C TYR A 242 -3.81 -0.10 18.81
N ILE A 243 -3.89 -1.18 18.02
CA ILE A 243 -3.91 -2.55 18.57
C ILE A 243 -2.59 -2.88 19.30
N ILE A 244 -1.45 -2.48 18.73
CA ILE A 244 -0.13 -2.75 19.32
C ILE A 244 0.02 -2.06 20.69
N LEU A 245 -0.40 -0.80 20.81
CA LEU A 245 -0.18 0.02 22.02
C LEU A 245 -1.30 -0.12 23.05
N ALA A 246 -2.57 -0.12 22.61
CA ALA A 246 -3.72 0.00 23.51
C ALA A 246 -4.42 -1.34 23.81
N LYS A 247 -4.15 -2.41 23.04
CA LYS A 247 -4.79 -3.73 23.21
C LYS A 247 -3.81 -4.91 23.08
N PRO A 248 -2.74 -4.97 23.90
CA PRO A 248 -1.74 -6.03 23.85
C PRO A 248 -2.33 -7.44 24.03
N GLU A 249 -3.41 -7.59 24.81
CA GLU A 249 -4.10 -8.86 25.05
C GLU A 249 -4.71 -9.47 23.78
N ARG A 250 -5.20 -8.63 22.84
CA ARG A 250 -5.71 -9.10 21.54
C ARG A 250 -4.59 -9.57 20.61
N ASN A 251 -3.36 -9.12 20.83
CA ASN A 251 -2.19 -9.53 20.08
C ASN A 251 -1.75 -10.96 20.46
N CYS A 252 -1.80 -11.31 21.75
CA CYS A 252 -1.48 -12.65 22.26
C CYS A 252 -2.52 -13.71 21.88
N LEU A 253 -3.81 -13.40 21.95
CA LEU A 253 -4.88 -14.33 21.54
C LEU A 253 -4.81 -14.68 20.05
N TYR A 254 -4.38 -13.74 19.20
CA TYR A 254 -4.14 -14.01 17.79
C TYR A 254 -2.99 -15.01 17.58
N PHE A 255 -1.90 -14.94 18.37
CA PHE A 255 -0.83 -15.94 18.33
C PHE A 255 -1.36 -17.35 18.63
N ALA A 256 -2.19 -17.49 19.67
CA ALA A 256 -2.83 -18.77 20.03
C ALA A 256 -3.77 -19.29 18.93
N SER A 257 -4.58 -18.42 18.32
CA SER A 257 -5.51 -18.78 17.23
C SER A 257 -4.78 -19.19 15.94
N ASN A 258 -3.71 -18.48 15.56
CA ASN A 258 -2.92 -18.80 14.36
C ASN A 258 -2.08 -20.07 14.54
N HIS A 259 -1.61 -20.35 15.77
CA HIS A 259 -0.95 -21.60 16.09
C HIS A 259 -1.95 -22.77 16.04
N SER A 260 -3.14 -22.62 16.63
CA SER A 260 -4.21 -23.62 16.53
C SER A 260 -4.64 -23.86 15.08
N SER A 261 -4.76 -22.82 14.24
CA SER A 261 -5.11 -22.97 12.82
C SER A 261 -4.03 -23.68 12.00
N LYS A 262 -2.74 -23.47 12.33
CA LYS A 262 -1.64 -24.25 11.73
C LYS A 262 -1.64 -25.71 12.18
N THR A 263 -1.91 -25.99 13.46
CA THR A 263 -2.02 -27.35 14.00
C THR A 263 -3.21 -28.09 13.40
N ILE A 264 -4.37 -27.43 13.29
CA ILE A 264 -5.58 -27.97 12.66
C ILE A 264 -5.37 -28.17 11.15
N GLY A 265 -4.66 -27.25 10.48
CA GLY A 265 -4.28 -27.41 9.06
C GLY A 265 -3.32 -28.59 8.83
N PHE A 266 -2.42 -28.86 9.78
CA PHE A 266 -1.51 -30.01 9.72
C PHE A 266 -2.23 -31.34 10.04
N LEU A 267 -3.15 -31.33 11.02
CA LEU A 267 -4.00 -32.49 11.34
C LEU A 267 -4.97 -32.85 10.21
N LEU A 268 -5.56 -31.86 9.52
CA LEU A 268 -6.42 -32.10 8.36
C LEU A 268 -5.64 -32.63 7.15
N VAL A 269 -4.35 -32.27 7.00
CA VAL A 269 -3.48 -32.85 5.97
C VAL A 269 -3.08 -34.29 6.31
N LEU A 270 -2.83 -34.59 7.58
CA LEU A 270 -2.55 -35.97 8.03
C LEU A 270 -3.78 -36.88 7.94
N HIS A 271 -4.97 -36.39 8.28
CA HIS A 271 -6.22 -37.14 8.13
C HIS A 271 -6.58 -37.40 6.65
N ASN A 272 -6.04 -36.62 5.70
CA ASN A 272 -6.31 -36.79 4.27
C ASN A 272 -5.22 -37.59 3.52
N GLN A 273 -4.17 -38.06 4.22
CA GLN A 273 -3.11 -38.91 3.64
C GLN A 273 -2.99 -40.31 4.27
N GLY A 274 -3.80 -40.65 5.28
CA GLY A 274 -3.81 -41.99 5.88
C GLY A 274 -5.22 -42.47 6.15
N GLY A 275 -5.82 -43.21 5.21
CA GLY A 275 -7.21 -43.66 5.33
C GLY A 275 -7.56 -44.85 4.44
N VAL A 276 -6.69 -45.85 4.35
CA VAL A 276 -7.08 -47.24 4.04
C VAL A 276 -6.56 -48.12 5.18
N MET A 277 -7.47 -48.88 5.81
CA MET A 277 -7.28 -49.92 6.84
C MET A 277 -6.84 -49.42 8.23
N ASN A 278 -7.44 -49.79 9.38
CA ASN A 278 -8.38 -50.87 9.73
C ASN A 278 -9.06 -50.59 11.09
N LYS A 279 -10.26 -51.14 11.25
CA LYS A 279 -10.94 -51.63 12.48
C LYS A 279 -10.72 -50.89 13.81
N TRP A 280 -11.79 -50.26 14.30
CA TRP A 280 -12.14 -50.28 15.72
C TRP A 280 -13.55 -50.85 15.87
N HIS A 281 -13.62 -52.11 16.32
CA HIS A 281 -14.83 -52.76 16.80
C HIS A 281 -15.30 -52.00 18.05
N HIS A 282 -16.54 -51.52 18.04
CA HIS A 282 -17.26 -51.15 19.25
C HIS A 282 -17.87 -52.44 19.83
N GLU A 283 -17.33 -52.93 20.95
CA GLU A 283 -18.10 -53.78 21.86
C GLU A 283 -18.70 -52.86 22.93
N GLN A 284 -20.04 -52.83 23.00
CA GLN A 284 -20.77 -52.50 24.20
C GLN A 284 -21.08 -53.80 24.94
N PRO A 285 -21.13 -53.79 26.29
CA PRO A 285 -21.98 -54.72 26.99
C PRO A 285 -23.10 -53.98 27.72
N LEU A 286 -24.33 -54.40 27.44
CA LEU A 286 -25.53 -54.17 28.24
C LEU A 286 -26.20 -55.52 28.43
N SER A 287 -26.11 -56.09 29.63
CA SER A 287 -27.20 -56.80 30.33
C SER A 287 -26.69 -57.39 31.64
N GLY A 288 -27.51 -57.24 32.69
CA GLY A 288 -27.26 -57.84 34.00
C GLY A 288 -27.70 -59.29 34.09
N ILE A 289 -27.14 -59.98 35.09
CA ILE A 289 -27.75 -60.99 35.96
C ILE A 289 -27.22 -60.68 37.36
#